data_AF-A0A6G2PRX1-F1
#
_entry.id   AF-A0A6G2PRX1-F1
#
_cell.length_a   1.000
_cell.length_b   1.000
_cell.length_c   1.000
_cell.angle_alpha   90.00
_cell.angle_beta   90.00
_cell.angle_gamma   90.00
#
_symmetry.space_group_name_H-M   'P 1'
#
loop_
_entity.id
_entity.type
_entity.pdbx_description
1 polymer ?
#
loop_
_entity_poly.entity_id
_entity_poly.type
_entity_poly.pdbx_seq_one_letter_code
_entity_poly.pdbx_strand_id
1 'polypeptide(L)'
;MSSVNDRYKAALIEEHDSYVRGGRAQDAKEVARILKEQYDHDVDEHDDGEEKPKLVPTLPERADAPKPPENTDEPKPRRGPRAKQVEGDGK
;
A
#
# COMPACT_ATOMS: atom_id res chain seq x y z
N MET A 1 0.96 19.69 -25.31
CA MET A 1 0.39 18.57 -24.51
C MET A 1 1.49 17.99 -23.62
N SER A 2 2.15 18.82 -22.80
CA SER A 2 3.42 18.43 -22.16
C SER A 2 3.31 18.30 -20.63
N SER A 3 2.39 19.04 -20.01
CA SER A 3 2.31 19.14 -18.55
C SER A 3 1.95 17.85 -17.82
N VAL A 4 1.24 16.92 -18.46
CA VAL A 4 0.89 15.63 -17.84
C VAL A 4 2.08 14.68 -17.88
N ASN A 5 2.78 14.59 -19.01
CA ASN A 5 4.00 13.79 -19.14
C ASN A 5 5.11 14.32 -18.23
N ASP A 6 5.26 15.64 -18.12
CA ASP A 6 6.25 16.25 -17.23
C ASP A 6 5.96 15.94 -15.74
N ARG A 7 4.69 15.99 -15.33
CA ARG A 7 4.27 15.60 -13.97
C ARG A 7 4.46 14.12 -13.70
N TYR A 8 4.19 13.28 -14.69
CA TYR A 8 4.38 11.84 -14.56
C TYR A 8 5.87 11.47 -14.49
N LYS A 9 6.72 12.13 -15.30
CA LYS A 9 8.18 12.04 -15.19
C LYS A 9 8.66 12.43 -13.79
N ALA A 10 8.18 13.55 -13.25
CA ALA A 10 8.54 13.99 -11.90
C ALA A 10 8.13 12.96 -10.83
N ALA A 11 6.93 12.40 -10.94
CA ALA A 11 6.46 11.35 -10.03
C ALA A 11 7.33 10.08 -10.08
N LEU A 12 7.79 9.67 -11.27
CA LEU A 12 8.70 8.54 -11.42
C LEU A 12 10.08 8.83 -10.79
N ILE A 13 10.58 10.07 -10.88
CA ILE A 13 11.83 10.46 -10.20
C ILE A 13 11.67 10.36 -8.67
N GLU A 14 10.57 10.88 -8.12
CA GLU A 14 10.28 10.76 -6.67
C GLU A 14 10.10 9.30 -6.22
N GLU A 15 9.47 8.49 -7.07
CA GLU A 15 9.27 7.07 -6.81
C GLU A 15 10.61 6.30 -6.83
N HIS A 16 11.49 6.58 -7.78
CA HIS A 16 12.86 6.06 -7.82
C HIS A 16 13.60 6.35 -6.50
N ASP A 17 13.60 7.61 -6.06
CA ASP A 17 14.24 8.03 -4.81
C ASP A 17 13.67 7.29 -3.60
N SER A 18 12.36 7.04 -3.58
CA SER A 18 11.70 6.27 -2.51
C SER A 18 12.15 4.81 -2.50
N TYR A 19 12.33 4.18 -3.67
CA TYR A 19 12.85 2.82 -3.77
C TYR A 19 14.32 2.74 -3.34
N VAL A 20 15.16 3.69 -3.75
CA VAL A 20 16.57 3.77 -3.34
C VAL A 20 16.69 3.93 -1.82
N ARG A 21 15.98 4.89 -1.23
CA ARG A 21 15.96 5.11 0.23
C ARG A 21 15.40 3.93 1.01
N GLY A 22 14.43 3.22 0.42
CA GLY A 22 13.84 2.01 0.99
C GLY A 22 14.68 0.74 0.82
N GLY A 23 15.87 0.82 0.18
CA GLY A 23 16.71 -0.34 -0.10
C GLY A 23 16.10 -1.32 -1.11
N ARG A 24 15.08 -0.91 -1.86
CA ARG A 24 14.37 -1.70 -2.87
C ARG A 24 15.07 -1.57 -4.23
N ALA A 25 16.25 -2.16 -4.33
CA ALA A 25 17.14 -1.98 -5.49
C ALA A 25 16.56 -2.50 -6.81
N GLN A 26 15.73 -3.55 -6.81
CA GLN A 26 15.11 -4.07 -8.04
C GLN A 26 14.03 -3.11 -8.57
N ASP A 27 13.20 -2.58 -7.66
CA ASP A 27 12.14 -1.64 -8.01
C ASP A 27 12.75 -0.31 -8.51
N ALA A 28 13.80 0.18 -7.85
CA ALA A 28 14.54 1.37 -8.30
C ALA A 28 15.08 1.21 -9.73
N LYS A 29 15.70 0.06 -10.03
CA LYS A 29 16.22 -0.24 -11.38
C LYS A 29 15.13 -0.25 -12.44
N GLU A 30 13.96 -0.79 -12.11
CA GLU A 30 12.85 -0.82 -13.07
C GLU A 30 12.33 0.60 -13.37
N VAL A 31 12.21 1.45 -12.35
CA VAL A 31 11.82 2.86 -12.55
C VAL A 31 12.87 3.64 -13.33
N ALA A 32 14.16 3.44 -13.03
CA ALA A 32 15.26 4.05 -13.78
C ALA A 32 15.23 3.65 -15.26
N ARG A 33 14.95 2.37 -15.56
CA ARG A 33 14.78 1.88 -16.94
C ARG A 33 13.63 2.58 -17.65
N ILE A 34 12.48 2.74 -17.00
CA ILE A 34 11.32 3.44 -17.57
C ILE A 34 11.63 4.90 -17.85
N LEU A 35 12.30 5.58 -16.91
CA LEU A 35 12.72 6.99 -17.06
C LEU A 35 13.65 7.17 -18.26
N LYS A 36 14.58 6.23 -18.48
CA LYS A 36 15.48 6.25 -19.63
C LYS A 36 14.75 5.95 -20.94
N GLU A 37 13.99 4.86 -21.01
CA GLU A 37 13.32 4.42 -22.24
C GLU A 37 12.23 5.39 -22.72
N GLN A 38 11.47 5.99 -21.81
CA GLN A 38 10.31 6.82 -22.16
C GLN A 38 10.59 8.33 -22.12
N TYR A 39 11.54 8.77 -21.29
CA TYR A 39 11.80 10.18 -21.03
C TYR A 39 13.24 10.62 -21.29
N ASP A 40 14.08 9.71 -21.82
CA ASP A 40 15.52 9.91 -22.06
C ASP A 40 16.23 10.51 -20.83
N HIS A 41 15.81 10.06 -19.65
CA HIS A 41 16.28 10.58 -18.37
C HIS A 41 17.02 9.49 -17.60
N ASP A 42 18.32 9.66 -17.48
CA ASP A 42 19.15 8.79 -16.67
C ASP A 42 19.22 9.31 -15.23
N VAL A 43 18.86 8.45 -14.28
CA VAL A 43 18.90 8.71 -12.84
C VAL A 43 19.89 7.79 -12.13
N ASP A 44 20.51 6.86 -12.86
CA ASP A 44 21.46 5.84 -12.36
C ASP A 44 22.93 6.27 -12.60
N GLU A 45 23.16 7.30 -13.43
CA GLU A 45 24.51 7.85 -13.76
C GLU A 45 25.33 8.37 -12.55
N HIS A 46 24.77 8.38 -11.34
CA HIS A 46 25.47 8.80 -10.12
C HIS A 46 25.93 7.65 -9.20
N ASP A 47 25.81 6.38 -9.60
CA ASP A 47 26.22 5.22 -8.78
C ASP A 47 27.50 4.51 -9.29
N ASP A 48 28.48 5.25 -9.80
CA ASP A 48 29.85 4.75 -9.95
C ASP A 48 30.62 4.91 -8.62
N GLY A 49 30.33 4.02 -7.66
CA GLY A 49 31.38 3.54 -6.75
C GLY A 49 31.32 3.88 -5.25
N GLU A 50 30.26 4.42 -4.67
CA GLU A 50 30.20 4.61 -3.20
C GLU A 50 29.42 3.50 -2.48
N GLU A 51 30.21 2.50 -2.07
CA GLU A 51 30.12 1.74 -0.82
C GLU A 51 28.72 1.57 -0.18
N LYS A 52 28.13 0.38 -0.38
CA LYS A 52 27.00 -0.16 0.40
C LYS A 52 27.06 0.24 1.89
N PRO A 53 26.17 1.09 2.41
CA PRO A 53 25.74 0.92 3.78
C PRO A 53 24.79 -0.28 3.75
N LYS A 54 25.06 -1.31 4.55
CA LYS A 54 24.00 -2.22 5.01
C LYS A 54 23.03 -1.40 5.86
N LEU A 55 22.19 -0.61 5.21
CA LEU A 55 20.96 -0.08 5.80
C LEU A 55 20.09 -1.30 6.03
N VAL A 56 20.19 -1.85 7.23
CA VAL A 56 19.09 -2.59 7.84
C VAL A 56 17.82 -1.83 7.48
N PRO A 57 16.81 -2.45 6.85
CA PRO A 57 15.58 -1.76 6.57
C PRO A 57 15.00 -1.37 7.92
N THR A 58 15.22 -0.12 8.33
CA THR A 58 14.30 0.54 9.24
C THR A 58 13.04 0.67 8.40
N LEU A 59 12.25 -0.40 8.43
CA LEU A 59 10.84 -0.33 8.13
C LEU A 59 10.37 1.01 8.71
N PRO A 60 9.66 1.85 7.95
CA PRO A 60 8.89 2.89 8.62
C PRO A 60 8.13 2.14 9.70
N GLU A 61 8.36 2.54 10.95
CA GLU A 61 7.51 2.15 12.07
C GLU A 61 6.12 2.65 11.67
N ARG A 62 5.43 1.83 10.86
CA ARG A 62 4.01 1.92 10.66
C ARG A 62 3.51 1.70 12.06
N ALA A 63 3.18 2.82 12.69
CA ALA A 63 2.36 2.90 13.87
C ALA A 63 1.45 1.68 13.87
N ASP A 64 1.66 0.85 14.89
CA ASP A 64 0.88 -0.33 15.22
C ASP A 64 -0.59 -0.02 14.92
N ALA A 65 -1.05 -0.41 13.73
CA ALA A 65 -2.44 -0.31 13.40
C ALA A 65 -3.06 -1.41 14.25
N PRO A 66 -3.83 -1.08 15.31
CA PRO A 66 -4.41 -2.11 16.13
C PRO A 66 -5.24 -2.99 15.19
N LYS A 67 -4.94 -4.29 15.22
CA LYS A 67 -5.71 -5.30 14.49
C LYS A 67 -7.20 -4.99 14.74
N PRO A 68 -8.05 -4.89 13.70
CA PRO A 68 -9.48 -4.86 13.95
C PRO A 68 -9.80 -6.12 14.76
N PRO A 69 -10.52 -6.03 15.89
CA PRO A 69 -10.85 -7.22 16.65
C PRO A 69 -11.57 -8.19 15.72
N GLU A 70 -11.10 -9.45 15.68
CA GLU A 70 -11.86 -10.55 15.11
C GLU A 70 -13.24 -10.51 15.74
N ASN A 71 -14.24 -10.14 14.95
CA ASN A 71 -15.63 -10.20 15.33
C ASN A 71 -16.04 -11.67 15.26
N THR A 72 -15.56 -12.46 16.23
CA THR A 72 -16.09 -13.77 16.54
C THR A 72 -17.33 -13.52 17.40
N ASP A 73 -18.48 -13.35 16.75
CA ASP A 73 -19.73 -13.99 17.19
C ASP A 73 -20.77 -13.76 16.11
N GLU A 74 -20.94 -14.77 15.26
CA GLU A 74 -22.15 -14.97 14.50
C GLU A 74 -23.20 -15.54 15.48
N PRO A 75 -24.19 -14.78 15.97
CA PRO A 75 -25.27 -15.40 16.69
C PRO A 75 -26.13 -16.14 15.67
N LYS A 76 -25.91 -17.45 15.52
CA LYS A 76 -26.87 -18.35 14.89
C LYS A 76 -28.26 -18.06 15.49
N PRO A 77 -29.30 -17.77 14.68
CA PRO A 77 -30.63 -17.63 15.23
C PRO A 77 -31.09 -19.00 15.72
N ARG A 78 -30.97 -19.23 17.04
CA ARG A 78 -31.58 -20.36 17.71
C ARG A 78 -33.09 -20.19 17.62
N ARG A 79 -33.72 -20.96 16.73
CA ARG A 79 -35.17 -21.22 16.78
C ARG A 79 -35.52 -21.77 18.17
N GLY A 80 -36.13 -20.92 19.00
CA GLY A 80 -36.83 -21.25 20.24
C GLY A 80 -38.35 -21.13 20.07
N PRO A 81 -39.16 -21.69 20.97
CA PRO A 81 -40.41 -22.36 20.63
C PRO A 81 -41.54 -21.39 20.25
N ARG A 82 -42.36 -21.84 19.29
CA ARG A 82 -43.63 -21.22 18.91
C ARG A 82 -44.56 -21.17 20.14
N ALA A 83 -44.67 -20.02 20.77
CA ALA A 83 -45.74 -19.76 21.73
C ALA A 83 -47.07 -19.63 20.98
N LYS A 84 -48.01 -20.55 21.27
CA LYS A 84 -49.43 -20.37 20.97
C LYS A 84 -50.07 -19.72 22.20
N GLN A 85 -50.60 -18.50 22.09
CA GLN A 85 -51.70 -18.03 22.95
C GLN A 85 -52.62 -17.12 22.12
N VAL A 86 -53.80 -17.60 21.72
CA VAL A 86 -55.17 -17.44 22.28
C VAL A 86 -55.75 -16.01 22.24
N GLU A 87 -56.97 -15.94 21.70
CA GLU A 87 -57.98 -14.86 21.61
C GLU A 87 -57.98 -13.72 22.64
N GLY A 88 -58.48 -12.56 22.21
CA GLY A 88 -59.16 -11.61 23.10
C GLY A 88 -59.30 -10.18 22.57
N ASP A 89 -60.49 -9.90 22.02
CA ASP A 89 -61.27 -8.64 22.04
C ASP A 89 -60.63 -7.23 22.00
N GLY A 90 -61.17 -6.40 21.09
CA GLY A 90 -61.63 -5.06 21.48
C GLY A 90 -61.07 -3.87 20.69
N LYS A 91 -61.66 -3.55 19.53
CA LYS A 91 -62.52 -2.35 19.36
C LYS A 91 -63.14 -2.27 17.97
#